data_AF-A0A1L8CH94-F1
#
_entry.id   AF-A0A1L8CH94-F1
#
_cell.length_a   1.000
_cell.length_b   1.000
_cell.length_c   1.000
_cell.angle_alpha   90.00
_cell.angle_beta   90.00
_cell.angle_gamma   90.00
#
_symmetry.space_group_name_H-M   'P 1'
#
loop_
_entity.id
_entity.type
_entity.pdbx_description
1 polymer ?
#
loop_
_entity_poly.entity_id
_entity_poly.type
_entity_poly.pdbx_seq_one_letter_code
_entity_poly.pdbx_strand_id
1 'polypeptide(L)'
;MKKSTKLRLSFLVLVGLSLGFLAEVFLTIFDNWISRIISSSTIDVFFSICGIAICGVVFLFSYLGIVKNDEKWPIRGYFTSFVFYDVMVILGGMFGKFILQLFIN
;
A
#
# COMPACT_ATOMS: atom_id res chain seq x y z
N MET A 1 16.29 -21.88 6.72
CA MET A 1 17.32 -21.16 5.94
C MET A 1 17.28 -19.69 6.35
N LYS A 2 18.38 -19.11 6.87
CA LYS A 2 18.45 -17.66 7.13
C LYS A 2 18.13 -16.93 5.84
N LYS A 3 16.98 -16.25 5.76
CA LYS A 3 16.68 -15.42 4.58
C LYS A 3 17.71 -14.30 4.54
N SER A 4 18.54 -14.26 3.50
CA SER A 4 19.50 -13.17 3.29
C SER A 4 18.78 -11.82 3.35
N THR A 5 19.34 -10.84 4.06
CA THR A 5 18.79 -9.49 4.19
C THR A 5 18.46 -8.86 2.84
N LYS A 6 19.25 -9.19 1.80
CA LYS A 6 19.00 -8.75 0.40
C LYS A 6 17.69 -9.26 -0.17
N LEU A 7 17.35 -10.54 0.08
CA LEU A 7 16.09 -11.12 -0.39
C LEU A 7 14.88 -10.46 0.28
N ARG A 8 14.98 -10.14 1.58
CA ARG A 8 13.89 -9.46 2.30
C ARG A 8 13.67 -8.04 1.79
N LEU A 9 14.74 -7.29 1.56
CA LEU A 9 14.63 -5.96 0.95
C LEU A 9 13.99 -6.05 -0.44
N SER A 10 14.40 -7.02 -1.26
CA SER A 10 13.75 -7.24 -2.57
C SER A 10 12.26 -7.56 -2.44
N PHE A 11 11.88 -8.41 -1.48
CA PHE A 11 10.47 -8.69 -1.19
C PHE A 11 9.71 -7.45 -0.69
N LEU A 12 10.30 -6.63 0.18
CA LEU A 12 9.69 -5.37 0.64
C LEU A 12 9.45 -4.43 -0.53
N VAL A 13 10.40 -4.32 -1.47
CA VAL A 13 10.24 -3.50 -2.68
C VAL A 13 9.09 -4.01 -3.53
N LEU A 14 9.10 -5.30 -3.88
CA LEU A 14 8.09 -5.89 -4.75
C LEU A 14 6.69 -5.84 -4.13
N VAL A 15 6.59 -6.14 -2.83
CA VAL A 15 5.31 -6.11 -2.11
C VAL A 15 4.83 -4.67 -1.93
N GLY A 16 5.72 -3.73 -1.60
CA GLY A 16 5.37 -2.31 -1.48
C GLY A 16 4.83 -1.76 -2.80
N LEU A 17 5.57 -1.94 -3.90
CA LEU A 17 5.15 -1.48 -5.23
C LEU A 17 3.81 -2.10 -5.66
N SER A 18 3.66 -3.42 -5.52
CA SER A 18 2.43 -4.11 -5.93
C SER A 18 1.22 -3.71 -5.10
N LEU A 19 1.37 -3.58 -3.77
CA LEU A 19 0.30 -3.13 -2.89
C LEU A 19 -0.07 -1.67 -3.11
N GLY A 20 0.91 -0.80 -3.33
CA GLY A 20 0.67 0.60 -3.68
C GLY A 20 -0.12 0.73 -4.98
N PHE A 21 0.28 0.00 -6.01
CA PHE A 21 -0.44 -0.05 -7.29
C PHE A 21 -1.87 -0.54 -7.12
N LEU A 22 -2.05 -1.67 -6.45
CA LEU A 22 -3.37 -2.27 -6.23
C LEU A 22 -4.27 -1.38 -5.37
N ALA A 23 -3.71 -0.70 -4.36
CA ALA A 23 -4.46 0.21 -3.52
C ALA A 23 -4.96 1.43 -4.31
N GLU A 24 -4.13 2.03 -5.17
CA GLU A 24 -4.57 3.14 -6.01
C GLU A 24 -5.69 2.72 -6.96
N VAL A 25 -5.57 1.55 -7.60
CA VAL A 25 -6.61 0.99 -8.47
C VAL A 25 -7.90 0.74 -7.69
N PHE A 26 -7.80 0.10 -6.53
CA PHE A 26 -8.94 -0.17 -5.66
C PHE A 26 -9.63 1.11 -5.22
N LEU A 27 -8.89 2.07 -4.66
CA LEU A 27 -9.44 3.34 -4.17
C LEU A 27 -10.09 4.13 -5.29
N THR A 28 -9.47 4.19 -6.47
CA THR A 28 -10.03 4.92 -7.63
C THR A 28 -11.35 4.30 -8.11
N ILE A 29 -11.43 2.97 -8.18
CA ILE A 29 -12.68 2.27 -8.58
C ILE A 29 -13.73 2.43 -7.49
N PHE A 30 -13.34 2.30 -6.23
CA PHE A 30 -14.23 2.39 -5.08
C PHE A 30 -14.84 3.80 -4.97
N ASP A 31 -14.03 4.84 -5.09
CA ASP A 31 -14.45 6.25 -5.06
C ASP A 31 -15.38 6.60 -6.22
N ASN A 32 -15.06 6.15 -7.44
CA ASN A 32 -15.93 6.29 -8.61
C ASN A 32 -17.27 5.56 -8.46
N TRP A 33 -17.29 4.42 -7.77
CA TRP A 33 -18.51 3.66 -7.53
C TRP A 33 -19.38 4.33 -6.47
N ILE A 34 -18.78 4.79 -5.37
CA ILE A 34 -19.48 5.46 -4.27
C ILE A 34 -20.10 6.78 -4.74
N SER A 35 -19.32 7.63 -5.39
CA SER A 35 -19.77 8.94 -5.87
C SER A 35 -20.94 8.86 -6.85
N ARG A 36 -21.11 7.73 -7.55
CA ARG A 36 -22.27 7.49 -8.44
C ARG A 36 -23.54 7.09 -7.70
N ILE A 37 -23.41 6.44 -6.55
CA ILE A 37 -24.54 5.85 -5.80
C ILE A 37 -24.98 6.77 -4.66
N ILE A 38 -24.03 7.43 -4.01
CA ILE A 38 -24.25 8.21 -2.81
C ILE A 38 -24.26 9.70 -3.17
N SER A 39 -25.41 10.35 -3.00
CA SER A 39 -25.56 11.80 -3.22
C SER A 39 -25.13 12.64 -2.01
N SER A 40 -25.03 12.03 -0.83
CA SER A 40 -24.64 12.70 0.42
C SER A 40 -23.13 12.77 0.56
N SER A 41 -22.57 13.98 0.51
CA SER A 41 -21.13 14.25 0.62
C SER A 41 -20.51 13.76 1.93
N THR A 42 -21.28 13.77 3.03
CA THR A 42 -20.79 13.29 4.33
C THR A 42 -20.58 11.78 4.34
N ILE A 43 -21.46 11.05 3.66
CA ILE A 43 -21.40 9.59 3.59
C ILE A 43 -20.27 9.17 2.63
N ASP A 44 -20.10 9.90 1.54
CA ASP A 44 -18.99 9.70 0.58
C ASP A 44 -17.62 9.77 1.28
N VAL A 45 -17.35 10.88 1.98
CA VAL A 45 -16.10 11.08 2.74
C VAL A 45 -15.88 9.97 3.78
N PHE A 46 -16.94 9.52 4.48
CA PHE A 46 -16.83 8.43 5.44
C PHE A 46 -16.33 7.15 4.79
N PHE A 47 -16.87 6.78 3.62
CA PHE A 47 -16.43 5.58 2.91
C PHE A 47 -15.00 5.73 2.37
N SER A 48 -14.59 6.90 1.86
CA SER A 48 -13.20 7.12 1.42
C SER A 48 -12.21 6.93 2.58
N ILE A 49 -12.53 7.44 3.78
CA ILE A 49 -11.73 7.20 5.00
C ILE A 49 -11.67 5.71 5.34
N CYS A 50 -12.79 4.99 5.26
CA CYS A 50 -12.80 3.54 5.49
C CYS A 50 -11.93 2.79 4.49
N GLY A 51 -11.98 3.16 3.20
CA GLY A 51 -11.14 2.58 2.15
C GLY A 51 -9.65 2.76 2.45
N ILE A 52 -9.24 3.99 2.78
CA ILE A 52 -7.86 4.32 3.16
C ILE A 52 -7.41 3.54 4.39
N ALA A 53 -8.28 3.45 5.42
CA ALA A 53 -7.97 2.70 6.64
C ALA A 53 -7.74 1.21 6.36
N ILE A 54 -8.57 0.59 5.51
CA ILE A 54 -8.40 -0.81 5.09
C ILE A 54 -7.04 -1.00 4.39
N CYS A 55 -6.69 -0.12 3.45
CA CYS A 55 -5.38 -0.16 2.77
C CYS A 55 -4.23 -0.03 3.79
N GLY A 56 -4.32 0.91 4.72
CA GLY A 56 -3.30 1.12 5.75
C GLY A 56 -3.07 -0.12 6.63
N VAL A 57 -4.15 -0.80 7.04
CA VAL A 57 -4.06 -2.06 7.78
C VAL A 57 -3.37 -3.14 6.94
N VAL A 58 -3.75 -3.30 5.67
CA VAL A 58 -3.13 -4.28 4.75
C VAL A 58 -1.63 -4.01 4.59
N PHE A 59 -1.23 -2.75 4.41
CA PHE A 59 0.18 -2.39 4.27
C PHE A 59 1.00 -2.77 5.50
N LEU A 60 0.46 -2.48 6.69
CA LEU A 60 1.13 -2.73 7.95
C LEU A 60 1.25 -4.24 8.24
N PHE A 61 0.19 -5.01 7.97
CA PHE A 61 0.23 -6.47 8.09
C PHE A 61 1.21 -7.12 7.09
N SER A 62 1.23 -6.68 5.84
CA SER A 62 2.17 -7.17 4.81
C SER A 62 3.62 -6.89 5.20
N TYR A 63 3.91 -5.68 5.68
CA TYR A 63 5.23 -5.32 6.19
C TYR A 63 5.64 -6.25 7.35
N LEU A 64 4.79 -6.38 8.38
CA LEU A 64 5.07 -7.22 9.52
C LEU A 64 5.24 -8.70 9.13
N GLY A 65 4.49 -9.21 8.15
CA GLY A 65 4.63 -10.57 7.65
C GLY A 65 6.00 -10.86 7.03
N ILE A 66 6.61 -9.87 6.36
CA ILE A 66 7.93 -9.99 5.76
C ILE A 66 9.02 -9.90 6.82
N VAL A 67 8.85 -9.02 7.81
CA VAL A 67 9.91 -8.70 8.78
C VAL A 67 9.89 -9.58 10.03
N LYS A 68 8.72 -10.07 10.48
CA LYS A 68 8.60 -10.93 11.68
C LYS A 68 9.21 -12.33 11.51
N ASN A 69 9.61 -12.70 10.29
CA ASN A 69 9.97 -14.07 9.92
C ASN A 69 11.42 -14.50 10.25
N ASP A 70 12.27 -13.69 10.90
CA ASP A 70 13.64 -14.11 11.26
C ASP A 70 14.38 -13.13 12.22
N GLU A 71 15.39 -13.67 12.92
CA GLU A 71 16.22 -13.11 14.01
C GLU A 71 16.47 -11.59 14.07
N LYS A 72 16.29 -11.03 15.29
CA LYS A 72 16.84 -9.81 15.89
C LYS A 72 17.34 -8.75 14.89
N TRP A 73 16.44 -8.15 14.11
CA TRP A 73 16.78 -6.86 13.51
C TRP A 73 16.93 -5.81 14.61
N PRO A 74 17.98 -4.98 14.59
CA PRO A 74 18.05 -3.84 15.49
C PRO A 74 16.85 -2.92 15.21
N ILE A 75 16.30 -2.28 16.25
CA ILE A 75 15.13 -1.39 16.13
C ILE A 75 15.30 -0.35 15.01
N ARG A 76 16.53 0.14 14.81
CA ARG A 76 16.87 1.04 13.69
C ARG A 76 16.64 0.41 12.31
N GLY A 77 16.97 -0.86 12.14
CA GLY A 77 16.75 -1.61 10.89
C GLY A 77 15.26 -1.84 10.60
N TYR A 78 14.44 -2.05 11.63
CA TYR A 78 12.97 -2.07 11.49
C TYR A 78 12.45 -0.73 11.00
N PHE A 79 12.87 0.38 11.60
CA PHE A 79 12.35 1.69 11.21
C PHE A 79 12.78 2.07 9.78
N THR A 80 14.04 1.88 9.43
CA THR A 80 14.54 2.22 8.08
C THR A 80 13.92 1.36 6.99
N SER A 81 13.72 0.06 7.24
CA SER A 81 13.05 -0.83 6.28
C SER A 81 11.56 -0.53 6.15
N PHE A 82 10.90 -0.08 7.22
CA PHE A 82 9.52 0.40 7.17
C PHE A 82 9.40 1.66 6.31
N VAL A 83 10.23 2.68 6.55
CA VAL A 83 10.23 3.90 5.73
C VAL A 83 10.50 3.58 4.27
N PHE A 84 11.47 2.69 4.00
CA PHE A 84 11.77 2.29 2.64
C PHE A 84 10.60 1.55 1.96
N TYR A 85 9.94 0.65 2.69
CA TYR A 85 8.73 -0.02 2.22
C TYR A 85 7.60 0.99 1.91
N ASP A 86 7.39 1.98 2.78
CA ASP A 86 6.37 3.01 2.60
C ASP A 86 6.62 3.86 1.35
N VAL A 87 7.88 4.24 1.10
CA VAL A 87 8.27 4.91 -0.15
C VAL A 87 7.95 4.05 -1.38
N MET A 88 8.17 2.73 -1.31
CA MET A 88 7.83 1.83 -2.41
C MET A 88 6.32 1.72 -2.62
N VAL A 89 5.51 1.75 -1.56
CA VAL A 89 4.04 1.83 -1.65
C VAL A 89 3.62 3.11 -2.37
N ILE A 90 4.19 4.26 -1.99
CA ILE A 90 3.89 5.54 -2.63
C ILE A 90 4.25 5.50 -4.13
N LEU A 91 5.43 4.99 -4.48
CA LEU A 91 5.85 4.85 -5.88
C LEU A 91 4.93 3.92 -6.67
N GLY A 92 4.49 2.81 -6.07
CA GLY A 92 3.52 1.89 -6.66
C GLY A 92 2.18 2.58 -6.94
N GLY A 93 1.69 3.36 -5.99
CA GLY A 93 0.46 4.15 -6.15
C GLY A 93 0.58 5.22 -7.22
N MET A 94 1.68 5.97 -7.26
CA MET A 94 1.95 6.94 -8.33
C MET A 94 1.96 6.28 -9.71
N PHE A 95 2.56 5.09 -9.83
CA PHE A 95 2.55 4.32 -11.07
C PHE A 95 1.14 3.85 -11.45
N GLY A 96 0.35 3.38 -10.48
CA GLY A 96 -1.05 3.04 -10.67
C GLY A 96 -1.89 4.20 -11.18
N LYS A 97 -1.71 5.37 -10.57
CA LYS A 97 -2.38 6.60 -10.96
C LYS A 97 -2.01 7.01 -12.38
N PHE A 98 -0.73 6.97 -12.72
CA PHE A 98 -0.24 7.27 -14.06
C PHE A 98 -0.89 6.34 -15.11
N ILE A 99 -0.96 5.04 -14.82
CA ILE A 99 -1.62 4.07 -15.71
C ILE A 99 -3.11 4.36 -15.85
N LEU A 100 -3.82 4.58 -14.74
CA LEU A 100 -5.26 4.87 -14.77
C LEU A 100 -5.55 6.13 -15.58
N GLN A 101 -4.71 7.16 -15.48
CA GLN A 101 -4.82 8.37 -16.29
C GLN A 101 -4.66 8.10 -17.79
N LEU A 102 -3.89 7.10 -18.21
CA LEU A 102 -3.79 6.72 -19.63
C LEU A 102 -5.05 6.03 -20.17
N PHE A 103 -5.90 5.48 -19.30
CA PHE A 103 -7.12 4.76 -19.69
C PHE A 103 -8.40 5.56 -19.50
N ILE A 104 -8.39 6.56 -18.61
CA ILE A 104 -9.55 7.40 -18.28
C ILE A 104 -9.60 8.68 -19.14
N ASN A 105 -8.47 9.07 -19.77
CA ASN A 105 -8.42 10.09 -20.81
C ASN A 105 -8.71 9.50 -22.20
#